data_AF-A0A2N5XYW1-F1
#
_entry.id   AF-A0A2N5XYW1-F1
#
_cell.length_a   1.000
_cell.length_b   1.000
_cell.length_c   1.000
_cell.angle_alpha   90.00
_cell.angle_beta   90.00
_cell.angle_gamma   90.00
#
_symmetry.space_group_name_H-M   'P 1'
#
loop_
_entity.id
_entity.type
_entity.pdbx_description
1 polymer ?
#
loop_
_entity_poly.entity_id
_entity_poly.type
_entity_poly.pdbx_seq_one_letter_code
_entity_poly.pdbx_strand_id
1 'polypeptide(L)' 'MSQLAREAGISREGLYKVLSEEGNPTFATVAKIAKALGLQIKFQTAA' A
#
# COMPACT_ATOMS: atom_id res chain seq x y z
N MET A 1 -8.74 -2.51 -8.65
CA MET A 1 -8.61 -2.70 -7.18
C MET A 1 -8.60 -4.17 -6.73
N SER A 2 -9.36 -5.07 -7.35
CA SER A 2 -9.34 -6.51 -7.00
C SER A 2 -8.00 -7.20 -7.22
N GLN A 3 -7.33 -6.91 -8.33
CA GLN A 3 -6.00 -7.42 -8.65
C GLN A 3 -4.93 -6.85 -7.69
N LEU A 4 -4.96 -5.54 -7.44
CA LEU A 4 -4.07 -4.88 -6.48
C LEU A 4 -4.17 -5.49 -5.08
N ALA A 5 -5.39 -5.73 -4.59
CA ALA A 5 -5.60 -6.39 -3.29
C ALA A 5 -4.95 -7.78 -3.25
N ARG A 6 -5.11 -8.56 -4.33
CA ARG A 6 -4.51 -9.89 -4.47
C ARG A 6 -2.98 -9.85 -4.50
N GLU A 7 -2.40 -8.93 -5.27
CA GLU A 7 -0.95 -8.77 -5.40
C GLU A 7 -0.31 -8.18 -4.14
N ALA A 8 -0.99 -7.28 -3.44
CA ALA A 8 -0.58 -6.74 -2.15
C ALA A 8 -0.82 -7.73 -0.98
N GLY A 9 -1.53 -8.84 -1.22
CA GLY A 9 -1.80 -9.88 -0.23
C GLY A 9 -2.77 -9.45 0.87
N ILE A 10 -3.75 -8.62 0.56
CA ILE A 10 -4.79 -8.14 1.49
C ILE A 10 -6.19 -8.29 0.88
N SER A 11 -7.24 -8.27 1.71
CA SER A 11 -8.61 -8.27 1.19
C SER A 11 -8.94 -6.95 0.48
N ARG A 12 -10.01 -6.95 -0.32
CA ARG A 12 -10.49 -5.73 -0.98
C ARG A 12 -10.95 -4.70 0.05
N GLU A 13 -11.72 -5.12 1.06
CA GLU A 13 -12.14 -4.23 2.16
C GLU A 13 -10.93 -3.70 2.92
N GLY A 14 -9.93 -4.56 3.16
CA GLY A 14 -8.66 -4.19 3.74
C GLY A 14 -8.02 -3.06 2.95
N LEU A 15 -7.80 -3.27 1.64
CA LEU A 15 -7.22 -2.27 0.75
C LEU A 15 -7.96 -0.92 0.80
N TYR A 16 -9.30 -0.92 0.77
CA TYR A 16 -10.08 0.31 0.89
C TYR A 16 -9.89 1.00 2.23
N LYS A 17 -9.87 0.24 3.34
CA LYS A 17 -9.64 0.79 4.68
C LYS A 17 -8.22 1.34 4.85
N VAL A 18 -7.21 0.72 4.24
CA VAL A 18 -5.83 1.20 4.39
C VAL A 18 -5.59 2.47 3.59
N LEU A 19 -6.29 2.64 2.46
CA LEU A 19 -6.16 3.81 1.58
C LEU A 19 -7.21 4.90 1.85
N SER A 20 -8.10 4.72 2.82
CA SER A 20 -9.05 5.76 3.24
C SER A 20 -8.37 6.85 4.06
N GLU A 21 -9.03 7.99 4.24
CA GLU A 21 -8.53 9.12 5.05
C GLU A 21 -8.22 8.72 6.50
N GLU A 22 -9.03 7.83 7.09
CA GLU A 22 -8.85 7.30 8.46
C GLU A 22 -7.98 6.03 8.51
N GLY A 23 -7.31 5.68 7.40
CA GLY A 23 -6.53 4.47 7.29
C GLY A 23 -5.33 4.46 8.23
N ASN A 24 -5.00 3.28 8.78
CA ASN A 24 -3.80 3.06 9.59
C ASN A 24 -2.88 1.98 8.97
N PRO A 25 -2.25 2.25 7.81
CA PRO A 25 -1.30 1.33 7.19
C PRO A 25 -0.08 1.07 8.08
N THR A 26 0.33 -0.19 8.15
CA THR A 26 1.72 -0.50 8.48
C THR A 26 2.62 -0.14 7.30
N PHE A 27 3.89 0.18 7.56
CA PHE A 27 4.87 0.39 6.49
C PHE A 27 4.97 -0.82 5.53
N ALA A 28 4.88 -2.04 6.06
CA ALA A 28 4.89 -3.26 5.25
C ALA A 28 3.72 -3.30 4.25
N THR A 29 2.55 -2.81 4.66
CA THR A 29 1.37 -2.69 3.77
C THR A 29 1.63 -1.68 2.66
N VAL A 30 2.17 -0.51 2.99
CA VAL A 30 2.52 0.52 1.99
C VAL A 30 3.54 -0.02 0.98
N ALA A 31 4.60 -0.68 1.46
CA ALA A 31 5.62 -1.25 0.60
C ALA A 31 5.09 -2.32 -0.36
N LYS A 32 4.17 -3.18 0.10
CA LYS A 32 3.52 -4.19 -0.75
C LYS A 32 2.62 -3.54 -1.81
N ILE A 33 1.84 -2.53 -1.44
CA ILE A 33 0.98 -1.79 -2.38
C ILE A 33 1.84 -1.08 -3.43
N ALA A 34 2.91 -0.39 -3.02
CA ALA A 34 3.83 0.27 -3.94
C ALA A 34 4.43 -0.73 -4.96
N LYS A 35 4.89 -1.90 -4.48
CA LYS A 35 5.42 -2.96 -5.35
C LYS A 35 4.38 -3.48 -6.34
N ALA A 36 3.16 -3.73 -5.89
CA ALA A 36 2.07 -4.22 -6.75
C ALA A 36 1.66 -3.19 -7.81
N LEU A 37 1.85 -1.89 -7.54
CA LEU A 37 1.68 -0.82 -8.53
C LEU A 37 2.89 -0.62 -9.45
N GLY A 38 3.96 -1.42 -9.31
CA GLY A 38 5.20 -1.24 -10.05
C GLY A 38 6.02 -0.02 -9.62
N LEU A 39 5.76 0.52 -8.42
CA LEU A 39 6.44 1.68 -7.86
C LEU A 39 7.64 1.26 -7.01
N GLN A 40 8.63 2.16 -6.91
CA GLN A 40 9.79 2.02 -6.04
C GLN A 40 9.79 3.11 -4.96
N ILE A 41 9.90 2.70 -3.69
CA ILE A 41 10.06 3.62 -2.56
C ILE A 41 11.55 4.01 -2.45
N LYS A 42 11.83 5.31 -2.37
CA LYS A 42 13.16 5.86 -2.08
C LYS A 42 13.05 6.85 -0.93
N PHE A 43 13.97 6.76 0.01
CA PHE A 43 14.13 7.75 1.07
C PHE A 43 15.26 8.70 0.69
N GLN A 44 15.06 9.98 0.98
CA GLN A 44 16.05 11.03 0.79
C GLN A 44 16.18 11.81 2.11
N THR A 45 17.35 12.40 2.34
CA THR A 45 17.56 13.28 3.49
C THR A 45 16.60 14.47 3.40
N ALA A 46 15.88 14.77 4.48
CA ALA A 46 15.20 16.04 4.61
C ALA A 46 16.27 17.14 4.73
N ALA A 47 16.21 18.15 3.85
CA ALA A 47 17.06 19.32 3.90
C ALA A 47 16.71 20.22 5.09
#